data_AF-A0A821U1H7-F1
#
_entry.id   AF-A0A821U1H7-F1
#
_cell.length_a   1.000
_cell.length_b   1.000
_cell.length_c   1.000
_cell.angle_alpha   90.00
_cell.angle_beta   90.00
_cell.angle_gamma   90.00
#
_symmetry.space_group_name_H-M   'P 1'
#
loop_
_entity.id
_entity.type
_entity.pdbx_description
1 polymer ?
#
loop_
_entity_poly.entity_id
_entity_poly.type
_entity_poly.pdbx_seq_one_letter_code
_entity_poly.pdbx_strand_id
1 'polypeptide(L)'
;MNIENYISPPEAPVFYPTCDEFIDPLEYIEKIRPIASRAGLCKIIPPKEWQPPFCINVDEFRFTPRIQRINELEAGTRAKIKFYERLTKLFESQGLKLKIPTV
;
A
#
# COMPACT_ATOMS: atom_id res chain seq x y z
N MET A 1 9.48 -5.03 18.16
CA MET A 1 8.60 -6.18 17.84
C MET A 1 9.41 -7.43 18.10
N ASN A 2 8.96 -8.32 19.00
CA ASN A 2 9.59 -9.63 19.13
C ASN A 2 9.25 -10.43 17.87
N ILE A 3 10.27 -10.78 17.08
CA ILE A 3 10.11 -11.51 15.81
C ILE A 3 9.45 -12.89 16.07
N GLU A 4 9.58 -13.42 17.29
CA GLU A 4 9.01 -14.70 17.73
C GLU A 4 7.47 -14.77 17.73
N ASN A 5 6.76 -13.64 17.66
CA ASN A 5 5.29 -13.60 17.66
C ASN A 5 4.66 -13.17 16.33
N TYR A 6 5.44 -13.06 15.25
CA TYR A 6 4.90 -12.73 13.93
C TYR A 6 4.43 -14.00 13.21
N ILE A 7 3.16 -14.02 12.81
CA ILE A 7 2.60 -15.07 11.97
C ILE A 7 2.40 -14.48 10.57
N SER A 8 3.09 -15.05 9.58
CA SER A 8 2.95 -14.64 8.19
C SER A 8 1.50 -14.86 7.70
N PRO A 9 0.90 -13.87 7.04
CA PRO A 9 -0.40 -14.07 6.39
C PRO A 9 -0.29 -15.05 5.22
N PRO A 10 -1.42 -15.63 4.77
CA PRO A 10 -1.43 -16.47 3.57
C PRO A 10 -0.97 -15.67 2.35
N GLU A 11 -0.27 -16.34 1.43
CA GLU A 11 0.17 -15.73 0.19
C GLU A 11 -1.00 -15.42 -0.74
N ALA A 12 -0.83 -14.38 -1.55
CA ALA A 12 -1.81 -14.03 -2.58
C ALA A 12 -1.67 -14.90 -3.84
N PRO A 13 -2.74 -15.07 -4.62
CA PRO A 13 -2.70 -15.83 -5.87
C PRO A 13 -1.63 -15.31 -6.84
N VAL A 14 -0.93 -16.24 -7.50
CA VAL A 14 0.10 -15.95 -8.50
C VAL A 14 -0.33 -16.49 -9.86
N PHE A 15 -0.24 -15.65 -10.89
CA PHE A 15 -0.64 -15.98 -12.25
C PHE A 15 0.53 -15.85 -13.23
N TYR A 16 0.54 -16.73 -14.23
CA TYR A 16 1.58 -16.84 -15.25
C TYR A 16 0.91 -16.84 -16.63
N PRO A 17 0.61 -15.66 -17.21
CA PRO A 17 0.06 -15.58 -18.56
C PRO A 17 1.02 -16.18 -19.59
N THR A 18 0.44 -16.80 -20.60
CA THR A 18 1.13 -17.09 -21.87
C THR A 18 1.40 -15.79 -22.64
N CYS A 19 2.26 -15.85 -23.66
CA CYS A 19 2.52 -14.69 -24.52
C CYS A 19 1.23 -14.11 -25.12
N ASP A 20 0.32 -14.97 -25.60
CA ASP A 20 -0.94 -14.56 -26.21
C ASP A 20 -1.86 -13.88 -25.20
N GLU A 21 -1.98 -14.44 -24.00
CA GLU A 21 -2.76 -13.84 -22.90
C GLU A 21 -2.17 -12.52 -22.40
N PHE A 22 -0.86 -12.33 -22.54
CA PHE A 22 -0.17 -11.12 -22.09
C PHE A 22 -0.31 -9.95 -23.07
N ILE A 23 -0.88 -10.18 -24.27
CA ILE A 23 -1.10 -9.14 -25.29
C ILE A 23 -2.15 -8.13 -24.83
N ASP A 24 -3.27 -8.59 -24.25
CA ASP A 24 -4.32 -7.74 -23.68
C ASP A 24 -4.39 -7.90 -22.15
N PRO A 25 -3.72 -6.99 -21.40
CA PRO A 25 -3.71 -7.05 -19.94
C PRO A 25 -5.10 -6.91 -19.31
N LEU A 26 -6.02 -6.15 -19.92
CA LEU A 26 -7.35 -5.92 -19.33
C LEU A 26 -8.22 -7.17 -19.46
N GLU A 27 -8.17 -7.82 -20.63
CA GLU A 27 -8.83 -9.11 -20.84
C GLU A 27 -8.28 -10.17 -19.87
N TYR A 28 -6.96 -10.24 -19.70
CA TYR A 28 -6.35 -11.16 -18.74
C TYR A 28 -6.76 -10.87 -17.29
N ILE A 29 -6.81 -9.59 -16.90
CA ILE A 29 -7.28 -9.18 -15.57
C ILE A 29 -8.73 -9.61 -15.34
N GLU A 30 -9.62 -9.42 -16.32
CA GLU A 30 -11.00 -9.89 -16.23
C GLU A 30 -11.09 -11.42 -16.10
N LYS A 31 -10.26 -12.15 -16.84
CA LYS A 31 -10.16 -13.61 -16.73
C LYS A 31 -9.80 -14.09 -15.32
N ILE A 32 -8.85 -13.43 -14.65
CA ILE A 32 -8.39 -13.84 -13.30
C ILE A 32 -9.20 -13.19 -12.16
N ARG A 33 -10.02 -12.17 -12.44
CA ARG A 33 -10.81 -11.39 -11.46
C ARG A 33 -11.60 -12.28 -10.48
N PRO A 34 -12.32 -13.34 -10.87
CA PRO A 34 -13.10 -14.16 -9.93
C PRO A 34 -12.25 -14.82 -8.83
N ILE A 35 -10.97 -15.05 -9.09
CA ILE A 35 -10.03 -15.65 -8.14
C ILE A 35 -9.33 -14.54 -7.34
N ALA A 36 -8.74 -13.56 -8.04
CA ALA A 36 -7.93 -12.51 -7.44
C ALA A 36 -8.73 -11.58 -6.51
N SER A 37 -9.98 -11.25 -6.88
CA SER A 37 -10.82 -10.33 -6.11
C SER A 37 -11.10 -10.82 -4.68
N ARG A 38 -11.17 -12.14 -4.46
CA ARG A 38 -11.39 -12.73 -3.13
C ARG A 38 -10.22 -12.47 -2.18
N ALA A 39 -9.00 -12.34 -2.69
CA ALA A 39 -7.80 -12.03 -1.91
C ALA A 39 -7.54 -10.52 -1.78
N GLY A 40 -8.21 -9.68 -2.58
CA GLY A 40 -8.00 -8.23 -2.65
C GLY A 40 -6.72 -7.81 -3.40
N LEU A 41 -5.79 -8.74 -3.65
CA LEU A 41 -4.59 -8.52 -4.46
C LEU A 41 -4.11 -9.83 -5.11
N CYS A 42 -3.30 -9.74 -6.16
CA CYS A 42 -2.63 -10.88 -6.79
C CYS A 42 -1.27 -10.48 -7.38
N LYS A 43 -0.45 -11.48 -7.71
CA LYS A 43 0.84 -11.30 -8.41
C LYS A 43 0.73 -11.86 -9.82
N ILE A 44 1.16 -11.10 -10.83
CA ILE A 44 1.27 -11.57 -12.21
C ILE A 44 2.76 -11.61 -12.56
N ILE A 45 3.23 -12.77 -13.00
CA ILE A 45 4.60 -12.95 -13.48
C ILE A 45 4.54 -13.01 -15.01
N PRO A 46 5.13 -12.05 -15.73
CA PRO A 46 5.04 -12.00 -17.18
C PRO A 46 5.76 -13.20 -17.84
N PRO A 47 5.52 -13.45 -19.14
CA PRO A 47 6.27 -14.44 -19.92
C PRO A 47 7.78 -14.17 -19.84
N LYS A 48 8.60 -15.24 -19.88
CA LYS A 48 10.06 -15.13 -19.70
C LYS A 48 10.75 -14.33 -20.81
N GLU A 49 10.13 -14.31 -21.99
CA GLU A 49 10.56 -13.59 -23.17
C GLU A 49 10.33 -12.09 -23.03
N TRP A 50 9.44 -11.66 -22.13
CA TRP A 50 9.16 -10.26 -21.87
C TRP A 50 10.15 -9.68 -20.86
N GLN A 51 11.21 -9.05 -21.37
CA GLN A 51 12.27 -8.43 -20.58
C GLN A 51 12.51 -7.00 -21.08
N PRO A 52 11.68 -6.02 -20.68
CA PRO A 52 11.88 -4.63 -21.09
C PRO A 52 13.18 -4.09 -20.48
N PRO A 53 13.94 -3.26 -21.22
CA PRO A 53 15.10 -2.60 -20.67
C PRO A 53 14.68 -1.57 -19.60
N PHE A 54 15.54 -1.35 -18.61
CA PHE A 54 15.33 -0.28 -17.64
C PHE A 54 15.69 1.07 -18.28
N CYS A 55 14.72 1.99 -18.38
CA CYS A 55 14.88 3.23 -19.15
C CYS A 55 15.57 4.38 -18.38
N ILE A 56 15.80 4.24 -17.08
CA ILE A 56 16.30 5.33 -16.23
C ILE A 56 17.80 5.18 -16.03
N ASN A 57 18.56 6.25 -16.31
CA ASN A 57 19.97 6.33 -15.95
C ASN A 57 20.11 6.51 -14.43
N VAL A 58 20.61 5.47 -13.76
CA VAL A 58 20.75 5.43 -12.30
C VAL A 58 21.78 6.46 -11.81
N ASP A 59 22.81 6.76 -12.59
CA ASP A 59 23.90 7.66 -12.19
C ASP A 59 23.47 9.13 -12.21
N GLU A 60 22.49 9.47 -13.05
CA GLU A 60 21.95 10.81 -13.23
C GLU A 60 20.65 11.03 -12.43
N PHE A 61 19.94 9.96 -12.06
CA PHE A 61 18.69 10.08 -11.33
C PHE A 61 18.91 10.62 -9.92
N ARG A 62 18.19 11.69 -9.57
CA ARG A 62 18.21 12.31 -8.24
C ARG A 62 16.78 12.50 -7.75
N PHE A 63 16.53 12.14 -6.50
CA PHE A 63 15.27 12.38 -5.83
C PHE A 63 15.52 12.74 -4.37
N THR A 64 14.62 13.53 -3.79
CA THR A 64 14.67 13.84 -2.36
C THR A 64 14.00 12.71 -1.58
N PRO A 65 14.73 11.97 -0.74
CA PRO A 65 14.15 10.88 0.04
C PRO A 65 13.22 11.43 1.13
N ARG A 66 12.24 10.61 1.53
CA ARG A 66 11.38 10.90 2.70
C ARG A 66 11.84 10.07 3.88
N ILE A 67 11.89 10.70 5.05
CA ILE A 67 12.22 10.02 6.31
C ILE A 67 10.96 9.32 6.84
N GLN A 68 11.08 8.03 7.16
CA GLN A 68 10.03 7.25 7.82
C GLN A 68 10.55 6.72 9.17
N ARG A 69 9.94 7.18 10.27
CA ARG A 69 10.25 6.71 11.62
C ARG A 69 9.31 5.56 11.98
N ILE A 70 9.83 4.34 12.01
CA ILE A 70 9.02 3.10 12.15
C ILE A 70 8.23 3.08 13.47
N ASN A 71 8.83 3.59 14.56
CA ASN A 71 8.20 3.72 15.87
C ASN A 71 7.03 4.74 15.90
N GLU A 72 6.99 5.68 14.96
CA GLU A 72 5.94 6.71 14.84
C GLU A 72 4.97 6.41 13.67
N LEU A 73 5.21 5.34 12.91
CA LEU A 73 4.44 4.99 11.72
C LEU A 73 3.01 4.54 12.07
N GLU A 74 2.81 4.02 13.27
CA GLU A 74 1.49 3.65 13.77
C GLU A 74 0.66 4.90 14.10
N ALA A 75 -0.16 5.31 13.12
CA ALA A 75 -1.06 6.47 13.22
C ALA A 75 -2.07 6.37 14.39
N GLY A 76 -2.29 5.17 14.93
CA GLY A 76 -3.24 4.84 15.99
C GLY A 76 -2.65 4.78 17.41
N THR A 77 -1.48 5.36 17.67
CA THR A 77 -0.92 5.37 19.04
C THR A 77 -1.98 5.92 20.03
N ARG A 78 -2.28 5.16 21.09
CA ARG A 78 -3.34 5.50 22.07
C ARG A 78 -3.24 6.93 22.60
N ALA A 79 -2.03 7.46 22.77
CA ALA A 79 -1.80 8.84 23.20
C ALA A 79 -2.29 9.87 22.17
N LYS A 80 -2.04 9.63 20.87
CA LYS A 80 -2.46 10.50 19.77
C LYS A 80 -3.98 10.49 19.62
N ILE A 81 -4.61 9.32 19.70
CA ILE A 81 -6.08 9.20 19.69
C ILE A 81 -6.70 9.97 20.87
N LYS A 82 -6.22 9.73 22.10
CA LYS A 82 -6.70 10.44 23.31
C LYS A 82 -6.51 11.95 23.22
N PHE A 83 -5.41 12.40 22.61
CA PHE A 83 -5.17 13.82 22.39
C PHE A 83 -6.25 14.43 21.49
N TYR A 84 -6.52 13.83 20.33
CA TYR A 84 -7.56 14.33 19.43
C TYR A 84 -8.95 14.24 20.04
N GLU A 85 -9.28 13.18 20.80
CA GLU A 85 -10.55 13.09 21.52
C GLU A 85 -10.75 14.24 22.51
N ARG A 86 -9.72 14.56 23.31
CA ARG A 86 -9.77 15.68 24.26
C ARG A 86 -9.86 17.02 23.54
N LEU A 87 -9.12 17.19 22.46
CA LEU A 87 -9.13 18.41 21.66
C LEU A 87 -10.51 18.64 21.03
N THR A 88 -11.13 17.59 20.48
CA THR A 88 -12.49 17.66 19.94
C THR A 88 -13.49 18.08 21.02
N LYS A 89 -13.46 17.44 22.20
CA LYS A 89 -14.33 17.80 23.34
C LYS A 89 -14.16 19.25 23.79
N LEU A 90 -12.92 19.76 23.79
CA LEU A 90 -12.64 21.15 24.12
C LEU A 90 -13.31 22.11 23.13
N PHE A 91 -13.17 21.87 21.82
CA PHE A 91 -13.79 22.70 20.80
C PHE A 91 -15.32 22.64 20.89
N GLU A 92 -15.89 21.44 21.08
CA GLU A 92 -17.34 21.25 21.25
C GLU A 92 -17.88 22.00 22.46
N SER A 93 -17.15 22.02 23.59
CA SER A 93 -17.54 22.76 24.79
C SER A 93 -17.62 24.28 24.56
N GLN A 94 -16.93 24.78 23.54
CA GLN A 94 -16.94 26.19 23.13
C GLN A 94 -17.93 26.45 21.98
N GLY A 95 -18.73 25.45 21.59
CA GLY A 95 -19.64 25.54 20.44
C GLY A 95 -18.93 25.55 19.08
N LEU A 96 -17.65 25.19 19.05
CA LEU A 96 -16.84 25.14 17.84
C LEU A 96 -16.65 23.69 17.37
N LYS A 97 -16.48 23.50 16.06
CA LYS A 97 -16.12 22.20 15.49
C LYS A 97 -14.63 22.18 15.17
N LEU A 98 -13.90 21.21 15.70
CA LEU A 98 -12.48 21.01 15.36
C LEU A 98 -12.34 20.78 13.85
N LYS A 99 -11.52 21.60 13.20
CA LYS A 99 -11.08 21.42 11.81
C LYS A 99 -9.57 21.18 11.82
N ILE A 100 -9.14 20.00 11.39
CA ILE A 100 -7.72 19.67 11.28
C ILE A 100 -7.20 20.34 10.00
N PRO A 101 -6.22 21.26 10.08
CA PRO A 101 -5.66 21.88 8.89
C PRO A 101 -4.79 20.88 8.13
N THR A 102 -4.76 21.02 6.81
CA THR A 102 -3.77 20.37 5.95
C THR A 102 -2.59 21.33 5.79
N VAL A 103 -1.37 20.82 5.97
CA VAL A 103 -0.11 21.55 5.77
C VAL A 103 0.58 21.00 4.53
#